data_AF-A0A845WUK0-F1
#
_entry.id   AF-A0A845WUK0-F1
#
_cell.length_a   1.000
_cell.length_b   1.000
_cell.length_c   1.000
_cell.angle_alpha   90.00
_cell.angle_beta   90.00
_cell.angle_gamma   90.00
#
_symmetry.space_group_name_H-M   'P 1'
#
loop_
_entity.id
_entity.type
_entity.pdbx_description
1 polymer ?
#
loop_
_entity_poly.entity_id
_entity_poly.type
_entity_poly.pdbx_seq_one_letter_code
_entity_poly.pdbx_strand_id
1 'polypeptide(L)'
;MAGRFEGLSDLEWKLFEDIFPKDPEKRGKGMPHCPYRYVLNSLLYLLITGCRWCDLPRGEIWASKSSSHRWLKRWRLDGTFEHLQARVLAIADQKGLIKWEFGAVDGSFSPWQGRR
;
A
#
# COMPACT_ATOMS: atom_id res chain seq x y z
N MET A 1 19.41 1.42 9.14
CA MET A 1 18.36 1.85 8.20
C MET A 1 17.52 0.64 7.87
N ALA A 2 16.19 0.77 7.86
CA ALA A 2 15.35 -0.29 7.31
C ALA A 2 15.79 -0.54 5.86
N GLY A 3 15.92 -1.81 5.47
CA GLY A 3 16.38 -2.20 4.14
C GLY A 3 15.45 -1.70 3.03
N ARG A 4 15.90 -1.81 1.78
CA ARG A 4 15.05 -1.55 0.60
C ARG A 4 13.82 -2.47 0.65
N PHE A 5 12.63 -1.93 0.40
CA PHE A 5 11.43 -2.76 0.26
C PHE A 5 11.46 -3.53 -1.06
N GLU A 6 11.43 -4.86 -0.97
CA GLU A 6 11.51 -5.77 -2.13
C GLU A 6 10.19 -6.46 -2.45
N GLY A 7 9.10 -6.05 -1.78
CA GLY A 7 7.80 -6.70 -1.85
C GLY A 7 7.50 -7.49 -0.58
N LEU A 8 6.22 -7.78 -0.35
CA LEU A 8 5.77 -8.58 0.78
C LEU A 8 6.25 -10.03 0.62
N SER A 9 6.81 -10.59 1.69
CA SER A 9 6.99 -12.03 1.84
C SER A 9 5.65 -12.76 1.93
N ASP A 10 5.66 -14.08 1.83
CA ASP A 10 4.43 -14.89 1.95
C ASP A 10 3.80 -14.75 3.34
N LEU A 11 4.60 -14.61 4.39
CA LEU A 11 4.12 -14.43 5.74
C LEU A 11 3.45 -13.05 5.91
N GLU A 12 4.07 -12.00 5.37
CA GLU A 12 3.50 -10.65 5.45
C GLU A 12 2.24 -10.53 4.59
N TRP A 13 2.19 -11.22 3.45
CA TRP A 13 1.00 -11.26 2.60
C TRP A 13 -0.23 -11.81 3.34
N LYS A 14 -0.05 -12.82 4.20
CA LYS A 14 -1.13 -13.37 5.03
C LYS A 14 -1.78 -12.36 5.97
N LEU A 15 -1.15 -11.22 6.24
CA LEU A 15 -1.73 -10.14 7.05
C LEU A 15 -2.82 -9.34 6.30
N PHE A 16 -2.87 -9.47 4.97
CA PHE A 16 -3.72 -8.65 4.10
C PHE A 16 -4.65 -9.47 3.20
N GLU A 17 -4.33 -10.73 2.94
CA GLU A 17 -5.07 -11.56 1.96
C GLU A 17 -6.57 -11.66 2.25
N ASP A 18 -6.97 -11.58 3.52
CA ASP A 18 -8.35 -11.63 3.98
C ASP A 18 -9.17 -10.37 3.69
N ILE A 19 -8.50 -9.24 3.45
CA ILE A 19 -9.15 -7.95 3.16
C ILE A 19 -9.65 -7.92 1.71
N PHE A 20 -8.99 -8.64 0.81
CA PHE A 20 -9.34 -8.61 -0.60
C PHE A 20 -10.50 -9.55 -0.93
N PRO A 21 -11.39 -9.17 -1.86
CA PRO A 21 -12.44 -10.06 -2.30
C PRO A 21 -11.82 -11.29 -2.94
N LYS A 22 -12.31 -12.48 -2.57
CA LYS A 22 -11.93 -13.73 -3.23
C LYS A 22 -12.31 -13.65 -4.70
N ASP A 23 -11.44 -14.18 -5.56
CA ASP A 23 -11.74 -14.27 -6.98
C ASP A 23 -13.09 -14.95 -7.19
N PRO A 24 -13.96 -14.41 -8.07
CA PRO A 24 -15.24 -15.05 -8.34
C PRO A 24 -15.02 -16.44 -8.93
N GLU A 25 -15.77 -17.44 -8.45
CA GLU A 25 -15.69 -18.84 -8.90
C GLU A 25 -15.84 -18.98 -10.43
N LYS A 26 -16.58 -18.06 -11.06
CA LYS A 26 -16.72 -17.96 -12.51
C LYS A 26 -15.96 -16.75 -13.03
N ARG A 27 -14.90 -17.02 -13.79
CA ARG A 27 -14.16 -16.01 -14.55
C ARG A 27 -15.09 -15.43 -15.61
N GLY A 28 -15.50 -14.17 -15.45
CA GLY A 28 -16.22 -13.43 -16.49
C GLY A 28 -15.39 -13.32 -17.79
N LYS A 29 -16.01 -12.86 -18.87
CA LYS A 29 -15.27 -12.56 -20.11
C LYS A 29 -14.30 -11.40 -19.89
N GLY A 30 -13.00 -11.61 -20.14
CA GLY A 30 -11.96 -10.58 -20.08
C GLY A 30 -10.60 -11.11 -19.64
N MET A 31 -9.57 -10.26 -19.73
CA MET A 31 -8.26 -10.56 -19.15
C MET A 31 -8.40 -10.56 -17.62
N PRO A 32 -7.85 -11.56 -16.90
CA PRO A 32 -7.73 -11.49 -15.44
C PRO A 32 -7.14 -10.17 -14.99
N HIS A 33 -7.61 -9.69 -13.85
CA HIS A 33 -6.96 -8.55 -13.23
C HIS A 33 -5.58 -8.95 -12.69
N CYS A 34 -4.71 -7.94 -12.52
CA CYS A 34 -3.41 -8.12 -11.90
C CYS A 34 -3.58 -8.62 -10.45
N PRO A 35 -2.82 -9.64 -9.99
CA PRO A 35 -2.92 -10.14 -8.63
C PRO A 35 -2.85 -9.03 -7.58
N TYR A 36 -3.74 -9.07 -6.57
CA TYR A 36 -3.82 -8.01 -5.56
C TYR A 36 -2.53 -7.83 -4.78
N ARG A 37 -1.76 -8.90 -4.54
CA ARG A 37 -0.44 -8.79 -3.92
C ARG A 37 0.51 -7.90 -4.71
N TYR A 38 0.49 -7.97 -6.04
CA TYR A 38 1.40 -7.17 -6.88
C TYR A 38 0.98 -5.70 -6.90
N VAL A 39 -0.32 -5.45 -6.85
CA VAL A 39 -0.88 -4.11 -6.66
C VAL A 39 -0.45 -3.56 -5.30
N LEU A 40 -0.64 -4.32 -4.22
CA LEU A 40 -0.28 -3.90 -2.87
C LEU A 40 1.23 -3.66 -2.73
N ASN A 41 2.08 -4.57 -3.25
CA ASN A 41 3.53 -4.38 -3.31
C ASN A 41 3.88 -3.04 -3.97
N SER A 42 3.26 -2.74 -5.11
CA SER A 42 3.53 -1.52 -5.86
C SER A 42 3.13 -0.26 -5.09
N LEU A 43 1.98 -0.29 -4.42
CA LEU A 43 1.50 0.83 -3.60
C LEU A 43 2.37 1.04 -2.37
N LEU A 44 2.74 -0.04 -1.66
CA LEU A 44 3.66 0.04 -0.53
C LEU A 44 5.02 0.59 -0.95
N TYR A 45 5.57 0.14 -2.08
CA TYR A 45 6.83 0.69 -2.59
C TYR A 45 6.74 2.20 -2.83
N LEU A 46 5.67 2.67 -3.49
CA LEU A 46 5.43 4.10 -3.72
C LEU A 46 5.29 4.89 -2.41
N LEU A 47 4.53 4.36 -1.44
CA LEU A 47 4.30 5.02 -0.15
C LEU A 47 5.56 5.06 0.72
N ILE A 48 6.39 4.02 0.68
CA ILE A 48 7.64 3.95 1.45
C ILE A 48 8.72 4.85 0.83
N THR A 49 8.83 4.86 -0.49
CA THR A 49 9.94 5.56 -1.19
C THR A 49 9.60 6.99 -1.61
N GLY A 50 8.31 7.31 -1.76
CA GLY A 50 7.86 8.59 -2.33
C GLY A 50 8.22 8.78 -3.81
N CYS A 51 8.58 7.71 -4.53
CA CYS A 51 9.00 7.82 -5.93
C CYS A 51 7.83 8.20 -6.86
N ARG A 52 8.16 8.64 -8.08
CA ARG A 52 7.14 8.92 -9.10
C ARG A 52 6.55 7.61 -9.61
N TRP A 53 5.30 7.63 -10.04
CA TRP A 53 4.64 6.47 -10.66
C TRP A 53 5.40 5.86 -11.86
N CYS A 54 6.16 6.66 -12.62
CA CYS A 54 6.97 6.16 -13.73
C CYS A 54 8.22 5.38 -13.29
N ASP A 55 8.65 5.58 -12.04
CA ASP A 55 9.84 4.97 -11.43
C ASP A 55 9.48 3.72 -10.61
N LEU A 56 8.19 3.33 -10.62
CA LEU A 56 7.74 2.09 -10.00
C LEU A 56 8.52 0.89 -10.59
N PRO A 57 9.03 -0.04 -9.75
CA PRO A 57 9.72 -1.23 -10.21
C PRO A 57 8.89 -2.03 -11.21
N ARG A 58 9.57 -2.61 -12.19
CA ARG A 58 8.98 -3.54 -13.17
C ARG A 58 9.49 -4.94 -12.86
N GLY A 59 8.64 -5.94 -13.03
CA GLY A 59 8.99 -7.34 -12.79
C GLY A 59 7.78 -8.17 -12.44
N GLU A 60 8.01 -9.44 -12.12
CA GLU A 60 6.95 -10.45 -11.96
C GLU A 60 6.11 -10.26 -10.71
N ILE A 61 6.62 -9.56 -9.68
CA ILE A 61 5.93 -9.32 -8.41
C ILE A 61 5.33 -7.90 -8.30
N TRP A 62 5.43 -7.12 -9.37
CA TRP A 62 5.03 -5.71 -9.41
C TRP A 62 3.88 -5.51 -10.41
N ALA A 63 2.89 -4.72 -10.02
CA ALA A 63 1.83 -4.30 -10.92
C ALA A 63 2.32 -3.13 -11.79
N SER A 64 1.74 -2.98 -12.98
CA SER A 64 2.04 -1.81 -13.81
C SER A 64 1.54 -0.51 -13.15
N LYS A 65 2.19 0.62 -13.43
CA LYS A 65 1.76 1.94 -12.90
C LYS A 65 0.26 2.20 -13.12
N SER A 66 -0.26 1.82 -14.29
CA SER A 66 -1.65 2.03 -14.68
C SER A 66 -2.60 1.12 -13.89
N SER A 67 -2.21 -0.13 -13.66
CA SER A 67 -2.98 -1.08 -12.85
C SER A 67 -3.00 -0.64 -11.38
N SER A 68 -1.84 -0.27 -10.83
CA SER A 68 -1.71 0.19 -9.44
C SER A 68 -2.55 1.43 -9.17
N HIS A 69 -2.48 2.44 -10.05
CA HIS A 69 -3.28 3.66 -9.93
C HIS A 69 -4.80 3.37 -10.05
N ARG A 70 -5.20 2.50 -10.99
CA ARG A 70 -6.60 2.10 -11.16
C ARG A 70 -7.15 1.41 -9.91
N TRP A 71 -6.40 0.46 -9.35
CA TRP A 71 -6.83 -0.27 -8.16
C TRP A 71 -6.82 0.59 -6.91
N LEU A 72 -5.83 1.46 -6.73
CA LEU A 72 -5.86 2.44 -5.64
C LEU A 72 -7.13 3.29 -5.70
N LYS A 73 -7.51 3.79 -6.88
CA LYS A 73 -8.77 4.56 -7.02
C LYS A 73 -9.99 3.74 -6.65
N ARG A 74 -10.06 2.46 -7.05
CA ARG A 74 -11.18 1.57 -6.70
C ARG A 74 -11.22 1.27 -5.20
N TRP A 75 -10.08 0.91 -4.63
CA TRP A 75 -9.96 0.56 -3.21
C TRP A 75 -10.29 1.72 -2.27
N ARG A 76 -10.03 2.96 -2.69
CA ARG A 76 -10.48 4.15 -1.93
C ARG A 76 -11.98 4.41 -2.05
N LEU A 77 -12.62 3.95 -3.13
CA LEU A 77 -14.06 4.12 -3.33
C LEU A 77 -14.87 3.03 -2.61
N ASP A 78 -14.35 1.80 -2.56
CA ASP A 78 -15.02 0.66 -1.95
C ASP A 78 -14.62 0.42 -0.47
N GLY A 79 -13.68 1.19 0.06
CA GLY A 79 -13.23 1.10 1.45
C GLY A 79 -12.07 0.14 1.68
N THR A 80 -11.64 -0.64 0.68
CA THR A 80 -10.54 -1.61 0.82
C THR A 80 -9.25 -0.94 1.28
N PHE A 81 -8.96 0.27 0.78
CA PHE A 81 -7.74 1.00 1.14
C PHE A 81 -7.73 1.42 2.62
N GLU A 82 -8.89 1.84 3.12
CA GLU A 82 -9.11 2.23 4.51
C GLU A 82 -8.93 1.02 5.44
N HIS A 83 -9.42 -0.17 5.06
CA HIS A 83 -9.18 -1.41 5.80
C HIS A 83 -7.71 -1.80 5.83
N LEU A 84 -7.00 -1.67 4.71
CA LEU A 84 -5.55 -1.89 4.63
C LEU A 84 -4.80 -0.94 5.57
N GLN A 85 -5.13 0.36 5.53
CA GLN A 85 -4.52 1.37 6.38
C GLN A 85 -4.77 1.07 7.87
N ALA A 86 -6.01 0.77 8.23
CA ALA A 86 -6.39 0.43 9.60
C ALA A 86 -5.63 -0.80 10.11
N ARG A 87 -5.45 -1.84 9.27
CA ARG A 87 -4.67 -3.04 9.62
C ARG A 87 -3.21 -2.69 9.95
N VAL A 88 -2.56 -1.90 9.09
CA VAL A 88 -1.17 -1.49 9.31
C VAL A 88 -1.05 -0.65 10.59
N LEU A 89 -1.97 0.29 10.81
CA LEU A 89 -1.98 1.13 12.01
C LEU A 89 -2.19 0.29 13.28
N ALA A 90 -3.12 -0.67 13.27
CA ALA A 90 -3.36 -1.55 14.41
C ALA A 90 -2.12 -2.41 14.75
N ILE A 91 -1.43 -2.95 13.73
CA ILE A 91 -0.18 -3.71 13.94
C ILE A 91 0.91 -2.80 14.52
N ALA A 92 1.04 -1.57 14.01
CA ALA A 92 2.03 -0.62 14.48
C ALA A 92 1.74 -0.16 15.92
N ASP A 93 0.48 0.06 16.27
CA ASP A 93 0.03 0.39 17.62
C ASP A 93 0.33 -0.74 18.61
N GLN A 94 -0.06 -1.99 18.28
CA GLN A 94 0.26 -3.16 19.11
C GLN A 94 1.76 -3.36 19.34
N LYS A 95 2.60 -2.95 18.38
CA LYS A 95 4.06 -3.00 18.49
C LYS A 95 4.68 -1.77 19.16
N GLY A 96 3.87 -0.80 19.61
CA GLY A 96 4.35 0.45 20.20
C GLY A 96 5.15 1.33 19.23
N LEU A 97 4.93 1.17 17.92
CA LEU A 97 5.60 1.95 16.87
C LEU A 97 4.93 3.31 16.64
N ILE A 98 3.69 3.48 17.09
CA ILE A 98 2.96 4.75 17.00
C ILE A 98 3.07 5.48 18.34
N LYS A 99 3.60 6.70 18.31
CA LYS A 99 3.61 7.61 19.46
C LYS A 99 2.44 8.58 19.35
N TRP A 100 1.29 8.18 19.90
CA TRP A 100 0.05 8.96 19.83
C TRP A 100 0.15 10.35 20.47
N GLU A 101 1.06 10.54 21.42
CA GLU A 101 1.35 11.83 22.04
C GLU A 101 1.81 12.91 21.04
N PHE A 102 2.34 12.52 19.89
CA PHE A 102 2.76 13.43 18.82
C PHE A 102 1.77 13.46 17.64
N GLY A 103 0.58 12.86 17.79
CA GLY A 103 -0.45 12.89 16.76
C GLY A 103 -1.00 14.30 16.57
N ALA A 104 -0.72 14.92 15.43
CA ALA A 104 -1.33 16.19 15.03
C ALA A 104 -2.42 15.92 13.99
N VAL A 105 -3.66 16.31 14.30
CA VAL A 105 -4.83 16.12 13.40
C VAL A 105 -4.78 17.07 12.19
N ASP A 106 -4.25 18.27 12.39
CA ASP A 106 -4.14 19.35 11.40
C ASP A 106 -2.67 19.71 11.07
N GLY A 107 -1.73 18.83 11.43
CA GLY A 107 -0.31 19.06 11.22
C GLY A 107 0.03 19.22 9.74
N SER A 108 0.46 20.42 9.33
CA SER A 108 1.06 20.63 8.02
C SER A 108 2.58 20.47 8.11
N PHE A 109 3.16 19.47 7.45
CA PHE A 109 4.61 19.36 7.30
C PHE A 109 5.09 20.39 6.28
N SER A 110 5.77 21.44 6.74
CA SER A 110 6.53 22.35 5.87
C SER A 110 8.02 21.96 5.94
N PRO A 111 8.65 21.56 4.83
CA PRO A 111 10.08 21.25 4.81
C PRO A 111 10.98 22.48 4.97
N TRP A 112 10.42 23.68 5.17
CA TRP A 112 11.19 24.92 5.28
C TRP A 112 11.92 24.98 6.63
N GLN A 113 13.22 24.73 6.60
CA GLN A 113 14.12 25.07 7.71
C GLN A 113 14.65 26.48 7.44
N GLY A 114 14.21 27.45 8.23
CA GLY A 114 14.64 28.84 8.10
C GLY A 114 16.16 28.98 8.20
N ARG A 115 16.73 29.89 7.40
CA ARG A 115 18.15 30.26 7.44
C ARG A 115 18.51 30.81 8.83
N ARG A 116 19.46 30.17 9.50
CA ARG A 116 20.28 30.79 10.55
C ARG A 116 21.58 31.27 9.94
#